data_AF-A0A2G9U6D9-F1
#
_entry.id   AF-A0A2G9U6D9-F1
#
_cell.length_a   1.000
_cell.length_b   1.000
_cell.length_c   1.000
_cell.angle_alpha   90.00
_cell.angle_beta   90.00
_cell.angle_gamma   90.00
#
_symmetry.space_group_name_H-M   'P 1'
#
loop_
_entity.id
_entity.type
_entity.pdbx_description
1 polymer ?
#
loop_
_entity_poly.entity_id
_entity_poly.type
_entity_poly.pdbx_seq_one_letter_code
_entity_poly.pdbx_strand_id
1 'polypeptide(L)'
;MGFLLRVNIDGVYYPALAERISRDENCLETSYPGDWRPRESVNFSNCRVLQAQSSHPIHKGDVIEALFEQTNGQSGWQKASVREIKADFIVVDSVEGPQHTDVVAANKCRNGAVYTQVSAADLRTDSIGVPEDLVDHFSVDKNLLEFQNTVKDISMSFDKDVRLKNQLRARAEEAERLLQHGSQRNDKDSPFVDEFEVAADLMGLAIGTHGSNIQRARNVEDVDDIQVFEGGGDGQPCIIKIFAKTAAAAQKARAQLDFGVECVHVPRFLVGKLIGKNGKCIQVG
;
A
#
# COMPACT_ATOMS: atom_id res chain seq x y z
N MET A 1 26.09 -10.67 7.42
CA MET A 1 25.72 -12.09 7.16
C MET A 1 24.64 -12.50 8.16
N GLY A 2 23.45 -12.89 7.68
CA GLY A 2 22.30 -13.20 8.55
C GLY A 2 22.42 -14.55 9.28
N PHE A 3 21.55 -14.79 10.25
CA PHE A 3 21.52 -16.04 11.00
C PHE A 3 20.88 -17.16 10.16
N LEU A 4 21.54 -18.30 9.99
CA LEU A 4 21.03 -19.40 9.15
C LEU A 4 19.95 -20.18 9.88
N LEU A 5 18.77 -20.29 9.25
CA LEU A 5 17.64 -21.06 9.74
C LEU A 5 17.00 -21.88 8.60
N ARG A 6 15.91 -22.58 8.92
CA ARG A 6 15.10 -23.30 7.95
C ARG A 6 13.69 -22.73 7.87
N VAL A 7 13.24 -22.41 6.67
CA VAL A 7 11.87 -21.96 6.37
C VAL A 7 11.08 -23.10 5.74
N ASN A 8 9.88 -23.36 6.26
CA ASN A 8 8.91 -24.26 5.63
C ASN A 8 8.27 -23.57 4.43
N ILE A 9 8.39 -24.19 3.26
CA ILE A 9 7.66 -23.83 2.05
C ILE A 9 7.02 -25.12 1.54
N ASP A 10 5.69 -25.18 1.61
CA ASP A 10 4.88 -26.31 1.16
C ASP A 10 5.33 -27.67 1.73
N GLY A 11 5.70 -27.71 3.02
CA GLY A 11 6.12 -28.94 3.70
C GLY A 11 7.60 -29.29 3.51
N VAL A 12 8.36 -28.47 2.79
CA VAL A 12 9.80 -28.63 2.58
C VAL A 12 10.56 -27.51 3.29
N TYR A 13 11.58 -27.87 4.05
CA TYR A 13 12.38 -26.93 4.84
C TYR A 13 13.67 -26.54 4.13
N TYR A 14 13.70 -25.31 3.60
CA TYR A 14 14.83 -24.75 2.84
C TYR A 14 15.77 -23.93 3.73
N PRO A 15 17.08 -23.89 3.42
CA PRO A 15 18.00 -22.97 4.10
C PRO A 15 17.64 -21.52 3.76
N ALA A 16 17.57 -20.67 4.79
CA ALA A 16 17.32 -19.24 4.65
C ALA A 16 18.14 -18.44 5.67
N LEU A 17 18.38 -17.18 5.37
CA LEU A 17 19.04 -16.22 6.26
C LEU A 17 17.99 -15.33 6.90
N ALA A 18 17.97 -15.30 8.24
CA ALA A 18 17.24 -14.32 9.01
C ALA A 18 17.89 -12.95 8.87
N GLU A 19 17.14 -11.97 8.40
CA GLU A 19 17.66 -10.60 8.27
C GLU A 19 17.11 -9.68 9.35
N ARG A 20 15.78 -9.63 9.51
CA ARG A 20 15.13 -8.68 10.41
C ARG A 20 13.79 -9.17 10.91
N ILE A 21 13.46 -8.86 12.16
CA ILE A 21 12.12 -9.09 12.72
C ILE A 21 11.19 -7.96 12.27
N SER A 22 9.97 -8.32 11.88
CA SER A 22 8.89 -7.37 11.62
C SER A 22 8.55 -6.50 12.84
N ARG A 23 8.00 -5.30 12.61
CA ARG A 23 7.69 -4.35 13.70
C ARG A 23 6.66 -4.86 14.71
N ASP A 24 5.75 -5.71 14.27
CA ASP A 24 4.72 -6.35 15.10
C ASP A 24 5.21 -7.67 15.72
N GLU A 25 6.48 -8.03 15.53
CA GLU A 25 7.14 -9.19 16.12
C GLU A 25 6.50 -10.55 15.77
N ASN A 26 5.71 -10.60 14.69
CA ASN A 26 5.00 -11.82 14.27
C ASN A 26 5.69 -12.57 13.13
N CYS A 27 6.49 -11.85 12.35
CA CYS A 27 7.16 -12.38 11.16
C CYS A 27 8.66 -12.06 11.16
N LEU A 28 9.40 -12.89 10.44
CA LEU A 28 10.82 -12.74 10.17
C LEU A 28 11.02 -12.48 8.68
N GLU A 29 11.70 -11.40 8.33
CA GLU A 29 12.16 -11.17 6.97
C GLU A 29 13.36 -12.09 6.68
N THR A 30 13.19 -12.91 5.64
CA THR A 30 14.16 -13.95 5.27
C THR A 30 14.59 -13.80 3.83
N SER A 31 15.88 -14.02 3.57
CA SER A 31 16.47 -14.17 2.24
C SER A 31 17.02 -15.57 2.01
N TYR A 32 17.20 -15.93 0.73
CA TYR A 32 17.56 -17.28 0.32
C TYR A 32 18.95 -17.30 -0.34
N PRO A 33 19.85 -18.22 0.06
CA PRO A 33 21.20 -18.27 -0.52
C PRO A 33 21.18 -18.41 -2.04
N GLY A 34 21.89 -17.53 -2.74
CA GLY A 34 21.92 -17.51 -4.21
C GLY A 34 20.67 -16.90 -4.86
N ASP A 35 19.82 -16.23 -4.06
CA ASP A 35 18.67 -15.44 -4.53
C ASP A 35 17.71 -16.21 -5.45
N TRP A 36 17.64 -17.54 -5.30
CA TRP A 36 16.75 -18.40 -6.10
C TRP A 36 15.27 -18.13 -5.82
N ARG A 37 14.97 -17.41 -4.75
CA ARG A 37 13.64 -16.97 -4.33
C ARG A 37 13.73 -15.54 -3.78
N PRO A 38 12.73 -14.68 -4.07
CA PRO A 38 12.71 -13.33 -3.52
C PRO A 38 12.68 -13.33 -1.99
N ARG A 39 13.19 -12.26 -1.41
CA ARG A 39 13.04 -11.98 0.02
C ARG A 39 11.56 -11.89 0.37
N GLU A 40 11.17 -12.51 1.47
CA GLU A 40 9.79 -12.52 1.93
C GLU A 40 9.70 -12.45 3.45
N SER A 41 8.51 -12.10 3.95
CA SER A 41 8.21 -12.10 5.38
C SER A 41 7.53 -13.40 5.75
N VAL A 42 8.14 -14.16 6.65
CA VAL A 42 7.73 -15.52 7.01
C VAL A 42 7.28 -15.55 8.47
N ASN A 43 6.15 -16.19 8.75
CA ASN A 43 5.71 -16.37 10.13
C ASN A 43 6.70 -17.24 10.92
N PHE A 44 6.92 -16.90 12.19
CA PHE A 44 7.78 -17.67 13.08
C PHE A 44 7.42 -19.17 13.17
N SER A 45 6.13 -19.53 13.05
CA SER A 45 5.69 -20.94 13.03
C SER A 45 6.27 -21.76 11.88
N ASN A 46 6.71 -21.10 10.81
CA ASN A 46 7.31 -21.72 9.63
C ASN A 46 8.85 -21.68 9.70
N CYS A 47 9.42 -21.10 10.75
CA CYS A 47 10.87 -20.93 10.93
C CYS A 47 11.37 -21.86 12.04
N ARG A 48 12.44 -22.60 11.76
CA ARG A 48 13.08 -23.45 12.77
C ARG A 48 14.59 -23.49 12.62
N VAL A 49 15.25 -23.78 13.74
CA VAL A 49 16.71 -23.93 13.82
C VAL A 49 17.02 -25.32 14.32
N LEU A 50 17.96 -25.98 13.64
CA LEU A 50 18.44 -27.29 14.05
C LEU A 50 19.35 -27.11 15.28
N GLN A 51 18.93 -27.62 16.43
CA GLN A 51 19.72 -27.54 17.67
C GLN A 51 20.68 -28.73 17.81
N ALA A 52 20.18 -29.92 17.55
CA ALA A 52 20.95 -31.15 17.72
C ALA A 52 20.53 -32.19 16.68
N GLN A 53 21.52 -32.98 16.27
CA GLN A 53 21.32 -34.18 15.47
C GLN A 53 21.75 -35.37 16.30
N SER A 54 20.80 -36.24 16.61
CA SER A 54 21.11 -37.58 17.10
C SER A 54 21.27 -38.52 15.90
N SER A 55 22.21 -39.46 15.99
CA SER A 55 22.33 -40.56 15.03
C SER A 55 21.57 -41.77 15.58
N HIS A 56 20.24 -41.69 15.65
CA HIS A 56 19.46 -42.89 15.93
C HIS A 56 19.52 -43.82 14.71
N PRO A 57 19.66 -45.14 14.91
CA PRO A 57 19.53 -46.09 13.83
C PRO A 57 18.20 -45.90 13.09
N ILE A 58 18.24 -46.00 11.76
CA ILE A 58 17.06 -45.86 10.90
C ILE A 58 16.57 -47.27 10.55
N HIS A 59 15.29 -47.53 10.77
CA HIS A 59 14.65 -48.78 10.43
C HIS A 59 13.56 -48.59 9.38
N LYS A 60 13.21 -49.68 8.70
CA LYS A 60 12.07 -49.69 7.77
C LYS A 60 10.78 -49.37 8.54
N GLY A 61 9.99 -48.45 7.98
CA GLY A 61 8.75 -47.95 8.59
C GLY A 61 8.93 -46.70 9.44
N ASP A 62 10.17 -46.30 9.78
CA ASP A 62 10.42 -45.07 10.53
C ASP A 62 10.00 -43.84 9.70
N VAL A 63 9.48 -42.82 10.37
CA VAL A 63 9.28 -41.49 9.78
C VAL A 63 10.47 -40.63 10.17
N ILE A 64 11.23 -40.22 9.16
CA ILE A 64 12.49 -39.48 9.29
C ILE A 64 12.41 -38.18 8.50
N GLU A 65 13.47 -37.36 8.58
CA GLU A 65 13.68 -36.31 7.59
C GLU A 65 14.76 -36.73 6.60
N ALA A 66 14.45 -36.57 5.31
CA ALA A 66 15.40 -36.79 4.23
C ALA A 66 15.58 -35.51 3.43
N LEU A 67 16.78 -35.33 2.87
CA LEU A 67 17.11 -34.21 2.00
C LEU A 67 16.74 -34.58 0.56
N PHE A 68 15.67 -33.97 0.05
CA PHE A 68 15.19 -34.16 -1.31
C PHE A 68 15.64 -33.03 -2.22
N GLU A 69 15.94 -33.37 -3.47
CA GLU A 69 16.08 -32.39 -4.55
C GLU A 69 14.70 -32.10 -5.15
N GLN A 70 14.36 -30.82 -5.22
CA GLN A 70 13.06 -30.35 -5.64
C GLN A 70 13.11 -29.94 -7.11
N THR A 71 11.96 -29.80 -7.76
CA THR A 71 11.86 -29.50 -9.20
C THR A 71 12.48 -28.16 -9.60
N ASN A 72 12.69 -27.26 -8.64
CA ASN A 72 13.38 -25.98 -8.82
C ASN A 72 14.91 -26.09 -8.71
N GLY A 73 15.47 -27.30 -8.58
CA GLY A 73 16.90 -27.55 -8.42
C GLY A 73 17.44 -27.24 -7.02
N GLN A 74 16.57 -26.89 -6.06
CA GLN A 74 16.96 -26.65 -4.68
C GLN A 74 16.79 -27.92 -3.85
N SER A 75 17.65 -28.10 -2.85
CA SER A 75 17.51 -29.19 -1.89
C SER A 75 16.88 -28.71 -0.59
N GLY A 76 15.93 -29.46 -0.07
CA GLY A 76 15.22 -29.15 1.16
C GLY A 76 14.95 -30.38 2.01
N TRP A 77 14.87 -30.18 3.33
CA TRP A 77 14.57 -31.25 4.27
C TRP A 77 13.06 -31.48 4.32
N GLN A 78 12.64 -32.72 4.14
CA GLN A 78 11.22 -33.09 4.06
C GLN A 78 10.98 -34.34 4.91
N LYS A 79 9.81 -34.42 5.55
CA LYS A 79 9.43 -35.63 6.29
C LYS A 79 9.09 -36.75 5.31
N ALA A 80 9.64 -37.92 5.57
CA ALA A 80 9.46 -39.09 4.71
C ALA A 80 9.46 -40.39 5.53
N SER A 81 8.70 -41.39 5.06
CA SER A 81 8.68 -42.73 5.64
C SER A 81 9.68 -43.65 4.94
N VAL A 82 10.40 -44.46 5.71
CA VAL A 82 11.40 -45.39 5.17
C VAL A 82 10.72 -46.63 4.59
N ARG A 83 10.80 -46.79 3.27
CA ARG A 83 10.25 -47.95 2.56
C ARG A 83 11.22 -49.13 2.55
N GLU A 84 12.50 -48.88 2.28
CA GLU A 84 13.52 -49.92 2.16
C GLU A 84 14.92 -49.34 2.48
N ILE A 85 15.81 -50.17 3.02
CA ILE A 85 17.21 -49.80 3.28
C ILE A 85 18.10 -50.79 2.52
N LYS A 86 18.98 -50.28 1.67
CA LYS A 86 19.98 -51.05 0.91
C LYS A 86 21.36 -50.45 1.11
N ALA A 87 22.15 -51.04 1.99
CA ALA A 87 23.47 -50.53 2.37
C ALA A 87 23.39 -49.04 2.78
N ASP A 88 24.07 -48.17 2.05
CA ASP A 88 24.13 -46.73 2.32
C ASP A 88 23.00 -45.92 1.67
N PHE A 89 22.03 -46.58 1.02
CA PHE A 89 20.90 -45.93 0.38
C PHE A 89 19.58 -46.33 1.02
N ILE A 90 18.71 -45.35 1.23
CA ILE A 90 17.42 -45.49 1.88
C ILE A 90 16.35 -45.03 0.88
N VAL A 91 15.44 -45.93 0.55
CA VAL A 91 14.27 -45.61 -0.27
C VAL A 91 13.21 -45.01 0.66
N VAL A 92 12.81 -43.79 0.37
CA VAL A 92 11.89 -43.02 1.21
C VAL A 92 10.70 -42.51 0.40
N ASP A 93 9.55 -42.43 1.05
CA ASP A 93 8.33 -41.83 0.49
C ASP A 93 8.00 -40.56 1.24
N SER A 94 7.77 -39.47 0.51
CA SER A 94 7.34 -38.21 1.12
C SER A 94 6.05 -38.38 1.93
N VAL A 95 6.04 -37.81 3.14
CA VAL A 95 4.88 -37.79 4.04
C VAL A 95 4.23 -36.40 4.04
N GLU A 96 5.03 -35.34 4.04
CA GLU A 96 4.57 -33.94 4.01
C GLU A 96 5.15 -33.23 2.79
N GLY A 97 4.36 -32.37 2.13
CA GLY A 97 4.80 -31.61 0.95
C GLY A 97 4.64 -32.36 -0.38
N PRO A 98 5.43 -32.01 -1.42
CA PRO A 98 5.33 -32.64 -2.74
C PRO A 98 5.52 -34.15 -2.67
N GLN A 99 4.51 -34.88 -3.15
CA GLN A 99 4.45 -36.34 -3.07
C GLN A 99 5.38 -36.96 -4.11
N HIS A 100 6.41 -37.68 -3.66
CA HIS A 100 7.28 -38.49 -4.50
C HIS A 100 8.09 -39.50 -3.67
N THR A 101 8.60 -40.52 -4.35
CA THR A 101 9.54 -41.51 -3.81
C THR A 101 10.94 -41.17 -4.30
N ASP A 102 11.94 -41.25 -3.41
CA ASP A 102 13.34 -41.00 -3.76
C ASP A 102 14.28 -42.00 -3.08
N VAL A 103 15.51 -42.11 -3.61
CA VAL A 103 16.60 -42.95 -3.08
C VAL A 103 17.67 -42.03 -2.51
N VAL A 104 17.68 -41.91 -1.19
CA VAL A 104 18.50 -40.94 -0.48
C VAL A 104 19.65 -41.66 0.23
N ALA A 105 20.86 -41.11 0.14
CA ALA A 105 22.00 -41.64 0.89
C ALA A 105 21.76 -41.52 2.41
N ALA A 106 22.23 -42.48 3.21
CA ALA A 106 21.98 -42.51 4.65
C ALA A 106 22.48 -41.25 5.39
N ASN A 107 23.55 -40.61 4.90
CA ASN A 107 24.07 -39.34 5.44
C ASN A 107 23.21 -38.11 5.11
N LYS A 108 22.26 -38.24 4.20
CA LYS A 108 21.24 -37.24 3.84
C LYS A 108 19.89 -37.55 4.51
N CYS A 109 19.88 -38.46 5.47
CA CYS A 109 18.73 -38.82 6.30
C CYS A 109 19.01 -38.47 7.77
N ARG A 110 17.95 -38.13 8.52
CA ARG A 110 18.03 -37.77 9.94
C ARG A 110 16.92 -38.43 10.74
N ASN A 111 17.29 -39.11 11.82
CA ASN A 111 16.35 -39.68 12.79
C ASN A 111 16.60 -39.09 14.19
N GLY A 112 15.61 -38.39 14.74
CA GLY A 112 15.70 -37.67 16.01
C GLY A 112 16.33 -36.27 15.95
N ALA A 113 16.24 -35.59 14.81
CA ALA A 113 16.62 -34.18 14.73
C ALA A 113 15.76 -33.34 15.69
N VAL A 114 16.41 -32.57 16.57
CA VAL A 114 15.74 -31.67 17.51
C VAL A 114 15.80 -30.25 16.98
N TYR A 115 14.63 -29.64 16.86
CA TYR A 115 14.46 -28.29 16.35
C TYR A 115 13.89 -27.37 17.40
N THR A 116 14.36 -26.13 17.39
CA THR A 116 13.71 -25.03 18.13
C THR A 116 12.96 -24.14 17.16
N GLN A 117 11.72 -23.85 17.51
CA GLN A 117 10.92 -22.83 16.85
C GLN A 117 11.55 -21.48 17.18
N VAL A 118 11.77 -20.66 16.16
CA VAL A 118 12.29 -19.31 16.37
C VAL A 118 11.14 -18.45 16.86
N SER A 119 11.33 -17.70 17.93
CA SER A 119 10.40 -16.66 18.37
C SER A 119 11.05 -15.29 18.35
N ALA A 120 10.24 -14.23 18.39
CA ALA A 120 10.76 -12.87 18.56
C ALA A 120 11.56 -12.72 19.86
N ALA A 121 11.25 -13.47 20.91
CA ALA A 121 12.00 -13.41 22.18
C ALA A 121 13.42 -13.97 22.06
N ASP A 122 13.67 -14.88 21.10
CA ASP A 122 14.98 -15.47 20.85
C ASP A 122 15.89 -14.54 20.04
N LEU A 123 15.32 -13.54 19.37
CA LEU A 123 16.02 -12.63 18.49
C LEU A 123 15.90 -11.20 19.03
N ARG A 124 17.03 -10.56 19.34
CA ARG A 124 17.04 -9.15 19.75
C ARG A 124 17.40 -8.28 18.56
N THR A 125 16.51 -7.35 18.22
CA THR A 125 16.80 -6.28 17.27
C THR A 125 16.97 -4.99 18.05
N ASP A 126 18.08 -4.28 17.82
CA ASP A 126 18.33 -2.96 18.38
C ASP A 126 18.82 -2.02 17.28
N SER A 127 18.60 -0.72 17.46
CA SER A 127 19.00 0.31 16.51
C SER A 127 19.92 1.31 17.16
N ILE A 128 21.11 1.49 16.58
CA ILE A 128 22.09 2.44 17.06
C ILE A 128 22.10 3.65 16.11
N GLY A 129 21.92 4.84 16.67
CA GLY A 129 22.10 6.08 15.92
C GLY A 129 23.56 6.23 15.49
N VAL A 130 23.80 6.29 14.18
CA VAL A 130 25.14 6.52 13.63
C VAL A 130 25.38 8.03 13.54
N PRO A 131 26.44 8.56 14.18
CA PRO A 131 26.88 9.94 14.02
C PRO A 131 27.10 10.34 12.56
N GLU A 132 26.86 11.61 12.22
CA GLU A 132 26.88 12.10 10.83
C GLU A 132 28.26 11.90 10.15
N ASP A 133 29.34 12.04 10.89
CA ASP A 133 30.73 11.84 10.44
C ASP A 133 31.06 10.36 10.14
N LEU A 134 30.29 9.41 10.68
CA LEU A 134 30.48 7.98 10.47
C LEU A 134 29.53 7.38 9.43
N VAL A 135 28.56 8.16 8.93
CA VAL A 135 27.56 7.69 7.94
C VAL A 135 28.24 7.16 6.69
N ASP A 136 29.22 7.87 6.13
CA ASP A 136 29.92 7.45 4.91
C ASP A 136 30.75 6.19 5.15
N HIS A 137 31.30 6.02 6.35
CA HIS A 137 32.08 4.84 6.72
C HIS A 137 31.20 3.59 6.78
N PHE A 138 30.07 3.64 7.49
CA PHE A 138 29.12 2.52 7.61
C PHE A 138 28.24 2.32 6.37
N SER A 139 28.22 3.30 5.47
CA SER A 139 27.59 3.22 4.15
C SER A 139 28.25 2.21 3.21
N VAL A 140 29.44 1.71 3.55
CA VAL A 140 30.21 0.76 2.76
C VAL A 140 30.09 -0.63 3.37
N ASP A 141 29.49 -1.58 2.63
CA ASP A 141 29.20 -2.95 3.11
C ASP A 141 30.42 -3.67 3.67
N LYS A 142 31.61 -3.43 3.09
CA LYS A 142 32.86 -4.02 3.57
C LYS A 142 33.19 -3.61 5.01
N ASN A 143 33.04 -2.32 5.34
CA ASN A 143 33.34 -1.79 6.67
C ASN A 143 32.32 -2.30 7.68
N LEU A 144 31.04 -2.37 7.27
CA LEU A 144 29.97 -2.94 8.07
C LEU A 144 30.24 -4.42 8.39
N LEU A 145 30.73 -5.19 7.41
CA LEU A 145 31.07 -6.60 7.59
C LEU A 145 32.28 -6.80 8.52
N GLU A 146 33.30 -5.93 8.45
CA GLU A 146 34.45 -5.96 9.36
C GLU A 146 34.03 -5.73 10.81
N PHE A 147 33.18 -4.74 11.04
CA PHE A 147 32.61 -4.48 12.36
C PHE A 147 31.73 -5.65 12.83
N GLN A 148 30.87 -6.18 11.95
CA GLN A 148 30.05 -7.36 12.23
C GLN A 148 30.93 -8.56 12.63
N ASN A 149 32.03 -8.83 11.93
CA ASN A 149 32.91 -9.97 12.22
C ASN A 149 33.64 -9.85 13.58
N THR A 150 33.75 -8.64 14.13
CA THR A 150 34.35 -8.39 15.44
C THR A 150 33.44 -8.87 16.57
N VAL A 151 32.12 -8.89 16.34
CA VAL A 151 31.11 -9.30 17.33
C VAL A 151 30.44 -10.59 16.84
N LYS A 152 30.63 -11.69 17.56
CA LYS A 152 29.99 -12.96 17.18
C LYS A 152 28.46 -12.87 17.35
N ASP A 153 27.75 -13.59 16.49
CA ASP A 153 26.31 -13.83 16.58
C ASP A 153 25.39 -12.60 16.42
N ILE A 154 25.88 -11.55 15.74
CA ILE A 154 25.04 -10.41 15.34
C ILE A 154 24.93 -10.30 13.82
N SER A 155 23.81 -9.77 13.33
CA SER A 155 23.61 -9.34 11.95
C SER A 155 23.35 -7.84 11.95
N MET A 156 23.99 -7.11 11.03
CA MET A 156 23.89 -5.66 10.95
C MET A 156 23.52 -5.21 9.54
N SER A 157 22.73 -4.14 9.47
CA SER A 157 22.36 -3.46 8.22
C SER A 157 22.40 -1.96 8.45
N PHE A 158 22.88 -1.19 7.47
CA PHE A 158 22.86 0.26 7.53
C PHE A 158 21.75 0.83 6.62
N ASP A 159 20.78 1.54 7.21
CA ASP A 159 19.70 2.20 6.45
C ASP A 159 20.02 3.69 6.25
N LYS A 160 20.60 4.00 5.09
CA LYS A 160 20.96 5.38 4.68
C LYS A 160 19.76 6.31 4.64
N ASP A 161 18.58 5.75 4.33
CA ASP A 161 17.39 6.52 4.02
C ASP A 161 16.44 6.64 5.21
N VAL A 162 16.80 6.12 6.39
CA VAL A 162 15.90 6.13 7.56
C VAL A 162 15.40 7.54 7.88
N ARG A 163 16.26 8.55 7.77
CA ARG A 163 15.89 9.96 7.99
C ARG A 163 14.91 10.46 6.93
N LEU A 164 15.19 10.17 5.66
CA LEU A 164 14.33 10.55 4.54
C LEU A 164 12.97 9.85 4.63
N LYS A 165 12.96 8.52 4.85
CA LYS A 165 11.75 7.72 5.03
C LYS A 165 10.90 8.23 6.19
N ASN A 166 11.51 8.58 7.33
CA ASN A 166 10.79 9.14 8.47
C ASN A 166 10.19 10.52 8.14
N GLN A 167 10.90 11.38 7.42
CA GLN A 167 10.37 12.67 6.95
C GLN A 167 9.20 12.50 5.98
N LEU A 168 9.34 11.59 5.01
CA LEU A 168 8.29 11.29 4.03
C LEU A 168 7.05 10.72 4.73
N ARG A 169 7.23 9.83 5.70
CA ARG A 169 6.15 9.28 6.51
C ARG A 169 5.45 10.36 7.33
N ALA A 170 6.20 11.23 8.01
CA ALA A 170 5.63 12.33 8.77
C ALA A 170 4.80 13.26 7.87
N ARG A 171 5.31 13.59 6.66
CA ARG A 171 4.56 14.35 5.66
C ARG A 171 3.31 13.62 5.16
N ALA A 172 3.39 12.31 4.94
CA ALA A 172 2.25 11.51 4.50
C ALA A 172 1.15 11.45 5.58
N GLU A 173 1.53 11.24 6.84
CA GLU A 173 0.60 11.26 7.98
C GLU A 173 -0.02 12.66 8.18
N GLU A 174 0.75 13.73 8.00
CA GLU A 174 0.24 15.10 8.04
C GLU A 174 -0.71 15.40 6.87
N ALA A 175 -0.37 14.99 5.65
CA ALA A 175 -1.24 15.10 4.49
C ALA A 175 -2.55 14.32 4.68
N GLU A 176 -2.48 13.10 5.24
CA GLU A 176 -3.66 12.31 5.57
C GLU A 176 -4.54 12.99 6.63
N ARG A 177 -3.93 13.58 7.67
CA ARG A 177 -4.66 14.39 8.67
C ARG A 177 -5.33 15.62 8.05
N LEU A 178 -4.67 16.28 7.10
CA LEU A 178 -5.23 17.41 6.37
C LEU A 178 -6.37 16.97 5.45
N LEU A 179 -6.28 15.79 4.82
CA LEU A 179 -7.37 15.21 4.03
C LEU A 179 -8.57 14.80 4.90
N GLN A 180 -8.34 14.23 6.09
CA GLN A 180 -9.40 13.90 7.06
C GLN A 180 -10.10 15.17 7.59
N HIS A 181 -9.36 16.25 7.85
CA HIS A 181 -9.95 17.54 8.23
C HIS A 181 -10.58 18.28 7.02
N GLY A 182 -10.05 18.10 5.82
CA GLY A 182 -10.58 18.66 4.56
C GLY A 182 -11.82 17.95 4.04
N SER A 183 -12.06 16.69 4.43
CA SER A 183 -13.24 15.88 4.06
C SER A 183 -14.42 16.02 5.04
N GLN A 184 -14.39 16.97 5.98
CA GLN A 184 -15.48 17.18 6.94
C GLN A 184 -16.67 18.00 6.38
N ARG A 185 -16.85 18.05 5.06
CA ARG A 185 -18.14 18.39 4.43
C ARG A 185 -18.68 17.15 3.73
N ASN A 186 -19.63 16.50 4.38
CA ASN A 186 -20.27 15.27 3.94
C ASN A 186 -20.93 15.43 2.55
N ASP A 187 -20.36 14.81 1.52
CA ASP A 187 -21.09 14.45 0.28
C ASP A 187 -22.25 13.46 0.52
N LYS A 188 -22.53 13.08 1.78
CA LYS A 188 -23.51 12.06 2.17
C LYS A 188 -24.85 12.59 2.70
N ASP A 189 -25.01 13.90 2.90
CA ASP A 189 -26.26 14.46 3.45
C ASP A 189 -27.18 15.11 2.40
N SER A 190 -26.67 15.42 1.20
CA SER A 190 -27.41 16.06 0.12
C SER A 190 -27.68 15.08 -1.03
N PRO A 191 -28.85 14.42 -1.09
CA PRO A 191 -29.18 13.46 -2.16
C PRO A 191 -29.23 14.04 -3.58
N PHE A 192 -29.27 15.38 -3.74
CA PHE A 192 -29.34 16.04 -5.05
C PHE A 192 -28.18 16.99 -5.25
N VAL A 193 -27.50 16.82 -6.37
CA VAL A 193 -26.44 17.72 -6.86
C VAL A 193 -26.84 18.22 -8.24
N ASP A 194 -26.89 19.55 -8.41
CA ASP A 194 -27.16 20.22 -9.68
C ASP A 194 -25.91 21.01 -10.10
N GLU A 195 -25.38 20.67 -11.27
CA GLU A 195 -24.11 21.18 -11.81
C GLU A 195 -24.35 21.86 -13.16
N PHE A 196 -23.84 23.08 -13.32
CA PHE A 196 -23.98 23.85 -14.55
C PHE A 196 -22.83 24.85 -14.74
N GLU A 197 -22.63 25.24 -15.99
CA GLU A 197 -21.61 26.19 -16.42
C GLU A 197 -22.20 27.59 -16.58
N VAL A 198 -21.46 28.60 -16.09
CA VAL A 198 -21.78 30.01 -16.30
C VAL A 198 -20.57 30.67 -16.96
N ALA A 199 -20.79 31.38 -18.07
CA ALA A 199 -19.71 32.06 -18.77
C ALA A 199 -19.02 33.11 -17.87
N ALA A 200 -17.69 33.25 -18.00
CA ALA A 200 -16.89 34.12 -17.14
C ALA A 200 -17.39 35.58 -17.09
N ASP A 201 -17.89 36.09 -18.21
CA ASP A 201 -18.46 37.43 -18.36
C ASP A 201 -19.84 37.59 -17.69
N LEU A 202 -20.55 36.49 -17.46
CA LEU A 202 -21.86 36.45 -16.78
C LEU A 202 -21.75 36.17 -15.29
N MET A 203 -20.57 35.78 -14.79
CA MET A 203 -20.38 35.47 -13.37
C MET A 203 -20.66 36.66 -12.45
N GLY A 204 -20.40 37.89 -12.87
CA GLY A 204 -20.76 39.07 -12.11
C GLY A 204 -22.28 39.18 -11.86
N LEU A 205 -23.10 38.69 -12.79
CA LEU A 205 -24.56 38.64 -12.66
C LEU A 205 -24.99 37.47 -11.77
N ALA A 206 -24.36 36.31 -11.92
CA ALA A 206 -24.61 35.13 -11.08
C ALA A 206 -24.28 35.39 -9.60
N ILE A 207 -23.18 36.09 -9.31
CA ILE A 207 -22.82 36.50 -7.94
C ILE A 207 -23.73 37.64 -7.46
N GLY A 208 -24.02 38.61 -8.34
CA GLY A 208 -24.79 39.82 -8.02
C GLY A 208 -23.96 40.89 -7.30
N THR A 209 -24.48 42.11 -7.23
CA THR A 209 -23.79 43.24 -6.57
C THR A 209 -23.54 42.91 -5.09
N HIS A 210 -22.27 42.88 -4.67
CA HIS A 210 -21.84 42.43 -3.34
C HIS A 210 -22.19 40.97 -2.98
N GLY A 211 -22.46 40.10 -3.97
CA GLY A 211 -22.81 38.70 -3.71
C GLY A 211 -24.28 38.45 -3.37
N SER A 212 -25.18 39.39 -3.69
CA SER A 212 -26.60 39.29 -3.33
C SER A 212 -27.30 38.05 -3.91
N ASN A 213 -26.96 37.66 -5.14
CA ASN A 213 -27.64 36.55 -5.82
C ASN A 213 -27.15 35.20 -5.29
N ILE A 214 -25.83 35.03 -5.12
CA ILE A 214 -25.27 33.80 -4.54
C ILE A 214 -25.69 33.60 -3.08
N GLN A 215 -25.80 34.67 -2.29
CA GLN A 215 -26.33 34.58 -0.92
C GLN A 215 -27.81 34.19 -0.90
N ARG A 216 -28.62 34.75 -1.80
CA ARG A 216 -30.05 34.40 -1.90
C ARG A 216 -30.24 32.94 -2.34
N ALA A 217 -29.39 32.43 -3.24
CA ALA A 217 -29.39 31.04 -3.64
C ALA A 217 -29.00 30.10 -2.48
N ARG A 218 -28.00 30.47 -1.67
CA ARG A 218 -27.62 29.74 -0.45
C ARG A 218 -28.69 29.75 0.64
N ASN A 219 -29.54 30.77 0.69
CA ASN A 219 -30.64 30.88 1.64
C ASN A 219 -31.93 30.19 1.16
N VAL A 220 -31.91 29.47 0.04
CA VAL A 220 -33.04 28.64 -0.37
C VAL A 220 -33.19 27.48 0.61
N GLU A 221 -34.39 27.30 1.14
CA GLU A 221 -34.73 26.15 2.00
C GLU A 221 -34.33 24.83 1.32
N ASP A 222 -33.74 23.92 2.09
CA ASP A 222 -33.21 22.64 1.63
C ASP A 222 -31.98 22.70 0.70
N VAL A 223 -31.33 23.86 0.56
CA VAL A 223 -29.97 23.96 0.01
C VAL A 223 -28.96 23.82 1.14
N ASP A 224 -28.03 22.88 0.99
CA ASP A 224 -27.00 22.59 1.98
C ASP A 224 -25.69 23.33 1.68
N ASP A 225 -25.28 23.40 0.41
CA ASP A 225 -24.07 24.14 -0.01
C ASP A 225 -24.14 24.59 -1.49
N ILE A 226 -23.42 25.65 -1.83
CA ILE A 226 -23.17 26.07 -3.22
C ILE A 226 -21.69 26.37 -3.39
N GLN A 227 -21.05 25.58 -4.24
CA GLN A 227 -19.63 25.66 -4.58
C GLN A 227 -19.46 26.26 -5.98
N VAL A 228 -18.50 27.16 -6.13
CA VAL A 228 -18.16 27.81 -7.39
C VAL A 228 -16.72 27.43 -7.71
N PHE A 229 -16.52 26.79 -8.85
CA PHE A 229 -15.21 26.41 -9.37
C PHE A 229 -14.85 27.35 -10.51
N GLU A 230 -13.82 28.17 -10.28
CA GLU A 230 -13.31 29.09 -11.29
C GLU A 230 -12.60 28.31 -12.40
N GLY A 231 -12.83 28.67 -13.67
CA GLY A 231 -12.11 28.10 -14.81
C GLY A 231 -10.63 28.50 -14.78
N GLY A 232 -9.74 27.59 -15.14
CA GLY A 232 -8.28 27.74 -15.05
C GLY A 232 -7.62 28.75 -16.00
N GLY A 233 -8.35 29.73 -16.55
CA GLY A 233 -7.80 30.75 -17.46
C GLY A 233 -8.80 31.82 -17.93
N ASP A 234 -8.28 32.84 -18.65
CA ASP A 234 -9.06 33.95 -19.18
C ASP A 234 -10.20 33.47 -20.11
N GLY A 235 -11.44 33.77 -19.72
CA GLY A 235 -12.64 33.49 -20.52
C GLY A 235 -13.20 32.07 -20.40
N GLN A 236 -12.65 31.21 -19.54
CA GLN A 236 -13.24 29.89 -19.29
C GLN A 236 -14.49 29.99 -18.40
N PRO A 237 -15.56 29.23 -18.70
CA PRO A 237 -16.76 29.22 -17.88
C PRO A 237 -16.45 28.71 -16.46
N CYS A 238 -17.14 29.26 -15.47
CA CYS A 238 -17.12 28.76 -14.11
C CYS A 238 -18.16 27.65 -13.95
N ILE A 239 -17.85 26.63 -13.14
CA ILE A 239 -18.77 25.56 -12.81
C ILE A 239 -19.39 25.87 -11.45
N ILE A 240 -20.72 25.88 -11.36
CA ILE A 240 -21.44 26.00 -10.09
C ILE A 240 -22.02 24.63 -9.75
N LYS A 241 -21.77 24.16 -8.53
CA LYS A 241 -22.38 22.94 -7.96
C LYS A 241 -23.26 23.30 -6.77
N ILE A 242 -24.52 22.91 -6.84
CA ILE A 242 -25.52 23.11 -5.79
C ILE A 242 -25.80 21.76 -5.13
N PHE A 243 -25.62 21.69 -3.82
CA PHE A 243 -25.94 20.54 -2.99
C PHE A 243 -27.23 20.82 -2.23
N ALA A 244 -28.23 19.95 -2.39
CA ALA A 244 -29.55 20.14 -1.80
C ALA A 244 -30.21 18.83 -1.36
N LYS A 245 -31.16 18.95 -0.44
CA LYS A 245 -31.98 17.82 0.04
C LYS A 245 -33.10 17.43 -0.91
N THR A 246 -33.51 18.34 -1.79
CA THR A 246 -34.56 18.09 -2.81
C THR A 246 -34.16 18.64 -4.18
N ALA A 247 -34.61 17.97 -5.25
CA ALA A 247 -34.43 18.46 -6.62
C ALA A 247 -35.09 19.83 -6.84
N ALA A 248 -36.23 20.10 -6.18
CA ALA A 248 -36.92 21.38 -6.28
C ALA A 248 -36.11 22.54 -5.66
N ALA A 249 -35.42 22.30 -4.53
CA ALA A 249 -34.52 23.27 -3.93
C ALA A 249 -33.30 23.55 -4.81
N ALA A 250 -32.70 22.50 -5.38
CA ALA A 250 -31.57 22.64 -6.32
C ALA A 250 -31.97 23.50 -7.54
N GLN A 251 -33.12 23.19 -8.16
CA GLN A 251 -33.63 23.94 -9.32
C GLN A 251 -33.96 25.39 -8.98
N LYS A 252 -34.52 25.65 -7.79
CA LYS A 252 -34.85 27.01 -7.32
C LYS A 252 -33.60 27.85 -7.05
N ALA A 253 -32.52 27.24 -6.58
CA ALA A 253 -31.23 27.90 -6.43
C ALA A 253 -30.55 28.11 -7.79
N ARG A 254 -30.60 27.11 -8.69
CA ARG A 254 -30.10 27.23 -10.07
C ARG A 254 -30.75 28.37 -10.84
N ALA A 255 -32.06 28.54 -10.73
CA ALA A 255 -32.79 29.65 -11.38
C ALA A 255 -32.32 31.06 -10.96
N GLN A 256 -31.56 31.19 -9.86
CA GLN A 256 -30.99 32.46 -9.41
C GLN A 256 -29.57 32.70 -9.94
N LEU A 257 -28.93 31.68 -10.52
CA LEU A 257 -27.50 31.64 -10.83
C LEU A 257 -27.20 31.26 -12.28
N ASP A 258 -28.10 30.54 -12.96
CA ASP A 258 -27.96 30.05 -14.34
C ASP A 258 -28.25 31.18 -15.35
N PHE A 259 -27.31 32.12 -15.46
CA PHE A 259 -27.36 33.20 -16.43
C PHE A 259 -26.78 32.76 -17.77
N GLY A 260 -27.56 32.90 -18.83
CA GLY A 260 -27.15 32.66 -20.21
C GLY A 260 -27.54 33.81 -21.13
N VAL A 261 -26.90 33.87 -22.30
CA VAL A 261 -27.28 34.79 -23.38
C VAL A 261 -28.22 34.07 -24.34
N GLU A 262 -29.49 34.48 -24.39
CA GLU A 262 -30.44 34.00 -25.39
C GLU A 262 -30.42 34.92 -26.62
N CYS A 263 -30.00 34.40 -27.76
CA CYS A 263 -29.97 35.14 -29.03
C CYS A 263 -31.30 35.03 -29.77
N VAL A 264 -32.20 36.01 -29.57
CA VAL A 264 -33.44 36.09 -30.34
C VAL A 264 -33.19 36.77 -31.69
N HIS A 265 -33.43 36.05 -32.79
CA HIS A 265 -33.39 36.64 -34.14
C HIS A 265 -34.57 37.57 -34.34
N VAL A 266 -34.32 38.88 -34.31
CA VAL A 266 -35.34 39.89 -34.60
C VAL A 266 -35.41 40.12 -36.11
N PRO A 267 -36.57 39.88 -36.76
CA PRO A 267 -36.77 40.23 -38.17
C PRO A 267 -36.48 41.71 -38.40
N ARG A 268 -35.75 42.05 -39.47
CA ARG A 268 -35.24 43.40 -39.76
C ARG A 268 -36.32 44.49 -39.75
N PHE A 269 -37.57 44.15 -40.05
CA PHE A 269 -38.71 45.08 -40.04
C PHE A 269 -39.23 45.45 -38.64
N LEU A 270 -38.87 44.67 -37.59
CA LEU A 270 -39.26 44.93 -36.19
C LEU A 270 -38.18 45.67 -35.39
N VAL A 271 -36.94 45.69 -35.89
CA VAL A 271 -35.80 46.36 -35.25
C VAL A 271 -36.07 47.85 -34.97
N GLY A 272 -36.75 48.53 -35.91
CA GLY A 272 -37.10 49.95 -35.75
C GLY A 272 -38.14 50.23 -34.66
N LYS A 273 -38.96 49.24 -34.28
CA LYS A 273 -39.92 49.35 -33.16
C LYS A 273 -39.28 49.04 -31.80
N LEU A 274 -38.26 48.18 -31.77
CA LEU A 274 -37.57 47.74 -30.56
C LEU A 274 -36.53 48.74 -30.04
N ILE A 275 -35.91 49.52 -30.93
CA ILE A 275 -34.76 50.38 -30.54
C ILE A 275 -35.20 51.74 -29.96
N GLY A 276 -36.46 52.15 -30.14
CA GLY A 276 -36.96 53.45 -29.67
C GLY A 276 -36.26 54.64 -30.35
N LYS A 277 -37.01 55.71 -30.65
CA LYS A 277 -36.37 56.95 -31.14
C LYS A 277 -35.59 57.57 -29.98
N ASN A 278 -34.25 57.57 -30.09
CA ASN A 278 -33.24 58.18 -29.22
C ASN A 278 -32.55 57.27 -28.16
N GLY A 279 -32.54 55.95 -28.35
CA GLY A 279 -31.56 55.08 -27.66
C GLY A 279 -31.62 55.08 -26.12
N LYS A 280 -32.78 55.41 -25.52
CA LYS A 280 -33.04 55.23 -24.09
C LYS A 280 -34.25 54.31 -23.87
N CYS A 281 -33.96 53.20 -23.18
CA CYS A 281 -34.83 52.23 -22.51
C CYS A 281 -35.76 51.34 -23.36
N ILE A 282 -35.47 50.03 -23.29
CA ILE A 282 -36.50 48.97 -23.34
C ILE A 282 -37.44 49.22 -22.15
N GLN A 283 -38.72 49.45 -22.43
CA GLN A 283 -39.76 49.64 -21.44
C GLN A 283 -40.39 48.27 -21.18
N VAL A 284 -40.15 47.70 -20.00
CA VAL A 284 -40.81 46.46 -19.57
C VAL A 284 -42.25 46.83 -19.20
N GLY A 285 -43.21 46.27 -19.92
CA GLY A 285 -44.63 46.27 -19.57
C GLY A 285 -45.07 44.85 -19.25
#